data_AF-A0A955GM85-F1
#
_entry.id   AF-A0A955GM85-F1
#
_cell.length_a   1.000
_cell.length_b   1.000
_cell.length_c   1.000
_cell.angle_alpha   90.00
_cell.angle_beta   90.00
_cell.angle_gamma   90.00
#
_symmetry.space_group_name_H-M   'P 1'
#
loop_
_entity.id
_entity.type
_entity.pdbx_description
1 polymer ?
#
loop_
_entity_poly.entity_id
_entity_poly.type
_entity_poly.pdbx_seq_one_letter_code
_entity_poly.pdbx_strand_id
1 'polypeptide(L)'
;MEKHKLYGYWHKYRRISLIILVAGFIFFSLTSILALRNNNLTMLKLKEKVVQVDAQGGDVEKALIELRDFVFSHMNTTMRPANTTEPPLQLVSSYNRYIEQQQAKLTTAGQSDMYTAAQANCEREYPTIAERVNCIQLFVAENGGALAEINFPSKDLYTFDFASPRWTPDLAGISLVLAVIFFVLLVLRLVAGFFVKAYLG
;
A
#
# COMPACT_ATOMS: atom_id res chain seq x y z
N MET A 1 -48.39 26.18 -29.13
CA MET A 1 -46.98 25.88 -28.75
C MET A 1 -46.30 25.25 -29.96
N GLU A 2 -45.37 25.96 -30.62
CA GLU A 2 -44.81 25.55 -31.90
C GLU A 2 -43.84 24.36 -31.75
N LYS A 3 -44.33 23.15 -32.05
CA LYS A 3 -43.60 21.88 -31.97
C LYS A 3 -42.26 21.90 -32.72
N HIS A 4 -42.17 22.65 -33.81
CA HIS A 4 -40.97 22.77 -34.66
C HIS A 4 -39.81 23.52 -33.97
N LYS A 5 -40.10 24.57 -33.19
CA LYS A 5 -39.06 25.30 -32.44
C LYS A 5 -38.51 24.45 -31.30
N LEU A 6 -39.38 23.74 -30.58
CA LEU A 6 -39.01 22.83 -29.50
C LEU A 6 -38.11 21.68 -29.97
N TYR A 7 -38.34 21.17 -31.18
CA TYR A 7 -37.53 20.11 -31.78
C TYR A 7 -36.08 20.57 -32.05
N GLY A 8 -35.91 21.80 -32.56
CA GLY A 8 -34.57 22.39 -32.79
C GLY A 8 -33.78 22.62 -31.50
N TYR A 9 -34.42 23.18 -30.47
CA TYR A 9 -33.80 23.37 -29.16
C TYR A 9 -33.43 22.04 -28.49
N TRP A 10 -34.28 21.02 -28.59
CA TRP A 10 -34.00 19.68 -28.08
C TRP A 10 -32.78 19.05 -28.75
N HIS A 11 -32.66 19.16 -30.08
CA HIS A 11 -31.52 18.59 -30.82
C HIS A 11 -30.18 19.26 -30.48
N LYS A 12 -30.18 20.60 -30.33
CA LYS A 12 -28.99 21.36 -29.93
C LYS A 12 -28.59 21.07 -28.47
N TYR A 13 -29.54 21.08 -27.55
CA TYR A 13 -29.32 20.75 -26.14
C TYR A 13 -28.83 19.29 -25.98
N ARG A 14 -29.39 18.35 -26.75
CA ARG A 14 -28.97 16.94 -26.75
C ARG A 14 -27.50 16.77 -27.09
N ARG A 15 -27.00 17.45 -28.13
CA ARG A 15 -25.61 17.30 -28.57
C ARG A 15 -24.62 17.97 -27.62
N ILE A 16 -24.91 19.19 -27.16
CA ILE A 16 -24.04 19.94 -26.25
C ILE A 16 -23.93 19.23 -24.90
N SER A 17 -25.06 18.79 -24.33
CA SER A 17 -25.08 18.05 -23.06
C SER A 17 -24.28 16.74 -23.15
N LEU A 18 -24.39 16.00 -24.26
CA LEU A 18 -23.65 14.74 -24.43
C LEU A 18 -22.14 14.96 -24.52
N ILE A 19 -21.69 15.97 -25.28
CA ILE A 19 -20.26 16.29 -25.39
C ILE A 19 -19.69 16.68 -24.02
N ILE A 20 -20.40 17.50 -23.24
CA ILE A 20 -19.96 17.89 -21.89
C ILE A 20 -19.86 16.67 -20.97
N LEU A 21 -20.85 15.78 -21.01
CA LEU A 21 -20.85 14.59 -20.16
C LEU A 21 -19.72 13.63 -20.51
N VAL A 22 -19.47 13.39 -21.79
CA VAL A 22 -18.37 12.54 -22.26
C VAL A 22 -17.01 13.17 -21.96
N ALA A 23 -16.84 14.47 -22.26
CA ALA A 23 -15.59 15.17 -22.00
C ALA A 23 -15.27 15.20 -20.49
N GLY A 24 -16.26 15.49 -19.65
CA GLY A 24 -16.12 15.44 -18.20
C GLY A 24 -15.76 14.05 -17.69
N PHE A 25 -16.46 13.01 -18.16
CA PHE A 25 -16.15 11.63 -17.80
C PHE A 25 -14.70 11.26 -18.15
N ILE A 26 -14.25 11.54 -19.38
CA ILE A 26 -12.89 11.23 -19.83
C ILE A 26 -11.87 12.01 -19.00
N PHE A 27 -12.08 13.32 -18.82
CA PHE A 27 -11.16 14.18 -18.08
C PHE A 27 -10.98 13.67 -16.64
N PHE A 28 -12.07 13.49 -15.89
CA PHE A 28 -11.99 13.05 -14.50
C PHE A 28 -11.48 11.60 -14.36
N SER A 29 -11.80 10.73 -15.32
CA SER A 29 -11.24 9.35 -15.33
C SER A 29 -9.73 9.37 -15.50
N LEU A 30 -9.21 10.16 -16.46
CA LEU A 30 -7.77 10.28 -16.68
C LEU A 30 -7.06 10.87 -15.46
N THR A 31 -7.60 11.94 -14.88
CA THR A 31 -7.06 12.53 -13.64
C THR A 31 -7.03 11.52 -12.51
N SER A 32 -8.12 10.75 -12.31
CA SER A 32 -8.20 9.74 -11.27
C SER A 32 -7.15 8.65 -11.44
N ILE A 33 -7.01 8.09 -12.64
CA ILE A 33 -6.03 7.04 -12.95
C ILE A 33 -4.61 7.53 -12.67
N LEU A 34 -4.25 8.73 -13.14
CA LEU A 34 -2.91 9.29 -12.94
C LEU A 34 -2.63 9.59 -11.46
N ALA A 35 -3.60 10.14 -10.73
CA ALA A 35 -3.46 10.42 -9.31
C ALA A 35 -3.36 9.13 -8.48
N LEU A 36 -4.20 8.12 -8.75
CA LEU A 36 -4.13 6.79 -8.12
C LEU A 36 -2.76 6.14 -8.34
N ARG A 37 -2.22 6.23 -9.55
CA ARG A 37 -0.87 5.74 -9.86
C ARG A 37 0.19 6.50 -9.07
N ASN A 38 0.08 7.82 -9.00
CA ASN A 38 1.02 8.65 -8.24
C ASN A 38 1.01 8.32 -6.74
N ASN A 39 -0.18 8.10 -6.15
CA ASN A 39 -0.31 7.67 -4.76
C ASN A 39 0.46 6.35 -4.54
N ASN A 40 0.22 5.35 -5.39
CA ASN A 40 0.90 4.06 -5.28
C ASN A 40 2.43 4.17 -5.40
N LEU A 41 2.92 4.90 -6.41
CA LEU A 41 4.36 5.10 -6.61
C LEU A 41 5.01 5.85 -5.46
N THR A 42 4.32 6.82 -4.86
CA THR A 42 4.83 7.57 -3.72
C THR A 42 4.93 6.69 -2.48
N MET A 43 3.93 5.83 -2.23
CA MET A 43 4.02 4.82 -1.17
C MET A 43 5.22 3.89 -1.37
N LEU A 44 5.46 3.40 -2.60
CA LEU A 44 6.61 2.53 -2.89
C LEU A 44 7.95 3.23 -2.61
N LYS A 45 8.08 4.51 -2.98
CA LYS A 45 9.27 5.32 -2.66
C LYS A 45 9.47 5.47 -1.15
N LEU A 46 8.40 5.68 -0.39
CA LEU A 46 8.48 5.77 1.08
C LEU A 46 8.83 4.42 1.70
N LYS A 47 8.30 3.31 1.18
CA LYS A 47 8.67 1.95 1.59
C LYS A 47 10.17 1.73 1.35
N GLU A 48 10.68 2.09 0.18
CA GLU A 48 12.10 2.00 -0.14
C GLU A 48 12.96 2.88 0.77
N LYS A 49 12.51 4.10 1.07
CA LYS A 49 13.18 5.00 2.01
C LYS A 49 13.32 4.37 3.41
N VAL A 50 12.29 3.71 3.92
CA VAL A 50 12.37 2.99 5.21
C VAL A 50 13.46 1.91 5.16
N VAL A 51 13.49 1.10 4.10
CA VAL A 51 14.51 0.05 3.93
C VAL A 51 15.92 0.64 3.86
N GLN A 52 16.10 1.73 3.11
CA GLN A 52 17.40 2.40 2.98
C GLN A 52 17.86 3.01 4.31
N VAL A 53 16.97 3.69 5.03
CA VAL A 53 17.28 4.28 6.35
C VAL A 53 17.59 3.18 7.38
N ASP A 54 16.87 2.06 7.35
CA ASP A 54 17.15 0.91 8.19
C ASP A 54 18.55 0.33 7.94
N ALA A 55 18.91 0.15 6.67
CA ALA A 55 20.23 -0.35 6.26
C ALA A 55 21.36 0.59 6.71
N GLN A 56 21.13 1.90 6.66
CA GLN A 56 22.11 2.92 7.06
C GLN A 56 22.17 3.17 8.57
N GLY A 57 21.25 2.58 9.35
CA GLY A 57 21.15 2.84 10.79
C GLY A 57 20.69 4.26 11.12
N GLY A 58 19.91 4.88 10.22
CA GLY A 58 19.35 6.21 10.42
C GLY A 58 18.07 6.21 11.29
N ASP A 59 17.31 7.31 11.21
CA ASP A 59 16.06 7.50 11.93
C ASP A 59 14.89 6.73 11.28
N VAL A 60 14.82 5.42 11.57
CA VAL A 60 13.80 4.51 11.02
C VAL A 60 12.39 4.87 11.51
N GLU A 61 12.26 5.34 12.75
CA GLU A 61 10.97 5.70 13.34
C GLU A 61 10.33 6.83 12.54
N LYS A 62 11.09 7.89 12.24
CA LYS A 62 10.60 9.00 11.42
C LYS A 62 10.21 8.54 10.00
N ALA A 63 11.01 7.68 9.38
CA ALA A 63 10.70 7.16 8.05
C ALA A 63 9.42 6.30 8.05
N LEU A 64 9.20 5.50 9.10
CA LEU A 64 7.99 4.69 9.27
C LEU A 64 6.76 5.56 9.51
N ILE A 65 6.87 6.62 10.32
CA ILE A 65 5.78 7.57 10.54
C ILE A 65 5.37 8.23 9.22
N GLU A 66 6.34 8.71 8.43
CA GLU A 66 6.07 9.33 7.13
C GLU A 66 5.37 8.37 6.16
N LEU A 67 5.83 7.11 6.09
CA LEU A 67 5.19 6.06 5.31
C LEU A 67 3.76 5.80 5.78
N ARG A 68 3.56 5.60 7.09
CA ARG A 68 2.27 5.30 7.69
C ARG A 68 1.26 6.42 7.45
N ASP A 69 1.67 7.66 7.70
CA ASP A 69 0.82 8.83 7.56
C ASP A 69 0.41 9.02 6.09
N PHE A 70 1.31 8.75 5.15
CA PHE A 70 0.98 8.74 3.72
C PHE A 70 -0.02 7.64 3.35
N VAL A 71 0.21 6.40 3.80
CA VAL A 71 -0.68 5.26 3.50
C VAL A 71 -2.09 5.46 4.06
N PHE A 72 -2.21 6.02 5.27
CA PHE A 72 -3.52 6.28 5.89
C PHE A 72 -4.26 7.49 5.33
N SER A 73 -3.58 8.36 4.58
CA SER A 73 -4.20 9.56 3.99
C SER A 73 -4.51 9.44 2.50
N HIS A 74 -4.03 8.40 1.82
CA HIS A 74 -4.19 8.23 0.36
C HIS A 74 -4.70 6.83 0.01
N MET A 75 -5.72 6.74 -0.84
CA MET A 75 -6.17 5.45 -1.38
C MET A 75 -5.16 4.86 -2.39
N ASN A 76 -5.30 3.55 -2.67
CA ASN A 76 -4.43 2.82 -3.60
C ASN A 76 -2.96 2.74 -3.15
N THR A 77 -2.74 2.80 -1.83
CA THR A 77 -1.42 2.74 -1.18
C THR A 77 -1.27 1.53 -0.25
N THR A 78 -2.20 0.57 -0.31
CA THR A 78 -2.08 -0.67 0.46
C THR A 78 -0.78 -1.38 0.07
N MET A 79 0.11 -1.62 1.06
CA MET A 79 1.44 -2.18 0.81
C MET A 79 1.37 -3.64 0.37
N ARG A 80 0.33 -4.36 0.81
CA ARG A 80 0.19 -5.78 0.62
C ARG A 80 -1.27 -6.17 0.33
N PRO A 81 -1.56 -6.84 -0.81
CA PRO A 81 -2.88 -7.42 -1.05
C PRO A 81 -3.21 -8.49 -0.01
N ALA A 82 -4.48 -8.63 0.38
CA ALA A 82 -4.90 -9.61 1.39
C ALA A 82 -4.54 -11.07 1.05
N ASN A 83 -4.35 -11.39 -0.24
CA ASN A 83 -4.12 -12.75 -0.74
C ASN A 83 -2.70 -12.97 -1.30
N THR A 84 -1.69 -12.24 -0.82
CA THR A 84 -0.30 -12.43 -1.28
C THR A 84 0.53 -13.25 -0.29
N THR A 85 1.51 -13.97 -0.85
CA THR A 85 2.59 -14.63 -0.10
C THR A 85 3.77 -13.68 0.15
N GLU A 86 3.73 -12.45 -0.38
CA GLU A 86 4.76 -11.44 -0.11
C GLU A 86 4.79 -11.12 1.39
N PRO A 87 5.98 -11.15 2.02
CA PRO A 87 6.08 -10.79 3.41
C PRO A 87 5.83 -9.28 3.63
N PRO A 88 5.43 -8.86 4.85
CA PRO A 88 5.29 -7.44 5.18
C PRO A 88 6.63 -6.70 5.07
N LEU A 89 6.61 -5.36 5.17
CA LEU A 89 7.85 -4.57 5.24
C LEU A 89 8.65 -5.00 6.47
N GLN A 90 9.95 -5.26 6.30
CA GLN A 90 10.82 -5.78 7.35
C GLN A 90 12.00 -4.86 7.60
N LEU A 91 12.32 -4.61 8.86
CA LEU A 91 13.51 -3.87 9.30
C LEU A 91 14.67 -4.84 9.60
N VAL A 92 15.21 -5.45 8.56
CA VAL A 92 16.21 -6.52 8.68
C VAL A 92 17.47 -6.04 9.39
N SER A 93 17.95 -4.83 9.07
CA SER A 93 19.18 -4.31 9.65
C SER A 93 19.00 -3.89 11.11
N SER A 94 17.84 -3.31 11.48
CA SER A 94 17.53 -3.04 12.89
C SER A 94 17.40 -4.31 13.71
N TYR A 95 16.79 -5.34 13.15
CA TYR A 95 16.70 -6.64 13.80
C TYR A 95 18.11 -7.22 14.04
N ASN A 96 18.96 -7.25 13.00
CA ASN A 96 20.33 -7.75 13.11
C ASN A 96 21.15 -6.98 14.16
N ARG A 97 21.09 -5.64 14.17
CA ARG A 97 21.75 -4.80 15.19
C ARG A 97 21.28 -5.10 16.60
N TYR A 98 19.99 -5.36 16.80
CA TYR A 98 19.47 -5.74 18.12
C TYR A 98 20.06 -7.07 18.58
N ILE A 99 20.10 -8.07 17.69
CA ILE A 99 20.69 -9.39 18.02
C ILE A 99 22.17 -9.24 18.38
N GLU A 100 22.95 -8.48 17.61
CA GLU A 100 24.36 -8.19 17.91
C GLU A 100 24.54 -7.51 19.28
N GLN A 101 23.67 -6.57 19.65
CA GLN A 101 23.70 -5.91 20.96
C GLN A 101 23.37 -6.86 22.11
N GLN A 102 22.42 -7.79 21.91
CA GLN A 102 22.13 -8.80 22.92
C GLN A 102 23.29 -9.78 23.08
N GLN A 103 23.88 -10.21 21.97
CA GLN A 103 25.06 -11.08 21.97
C GLN A 103 26.22 -10.44 22.75
N ALA A 104 26.53 -9.15 22.53
CA ALA A 104 27.59 -8.46 23.25
C ALA A 104 27.42 -8.51 24.79
N LYS A 105 26.18 -8.41 25.27
CA LYS A 105 25.86 -8.53 26.70
C LYS A 105 26.10 -9.95 27.23
N LEU A 106 25.82 -10.97 26.42
CA LEU A 106 25.99 -12.39 26.77
C LEU A 106 27.44 -12.84 26.72
N THR A 107 28.26 -12.28 25.84
CA THR A 107 29.72 -12.48 25.83
C THR A 107 30.36 -12.00 27.12
N THR A 108 29.87 -10.88 27.68
CA THR A 108 30.35 -10.36 28.96
C THR A 108 29.94 -11.27 30.14
N ALA A 109 28.89 -12.08 29.96
CA ALA A 109 28.43 -13.10 30.91
C ALA A 109 29.03 -14.50 30.68
N GLY A 110 29.89 -14.70 29.66
CA GLY A 110 30.56 -15.97 29.37
C GLY A 110 29.74 -17.00 28.58
N GLN A 111 28.71 -16.57 27.83
CA GLN A 111 27.73 -17.47 27.16
C GLN A 111 27.59 -17.23 25.63
N SER A 112 28.64 -16.79 24.92
CA SER A 112 28.52 -16.20 23.56
C SER A 112 28.63 -17.11 22.34
N ASP A 113 29.27 -18.27 22.45
CA ASP A 113 29.76 -18.97 21.25
C ASP A 113 28.64 -19.55 20.38
N MET A 114 27.54 -19.98 21.00
CA MET A 114 26.47 -20.65 20.27
C MET A 114 25.53 -19.71 19.52
N TYR A 115 25.34 -18.49 20.01
CA TYR A 115 24.55 -17.46 19.34
C TYR A 115 25.22 -16.99 18.04
N THR A 116 26.54 -16.80 18.09
CA THR A 116 27.35 -16.43 16.93
C THR A 116 27.22 -17.49 15.82
N ALA A 117 27.27 -18.77 16.21
CA ALA A 117 27.12 -19.89 15.28
C ALA A 117 25.71 -19.96 14.66
N ALA A 118 24.67 -19.76 15.47
CA ALA A 118 23.28 -19.74 15.01
C ALA A 118 23.03 -18.63 13.98
N GLN A 119 23.49 -17.41 14.26
CA GLN A 119 23.30 -16.26 13.39
C GLN A 119 24.05 -16.43 12.06
N ALA A 120 25.32 -16.85 12.11
CA ALA A 120 26.13 -17.09 10.91
C ALA A 120 25.56 -18.19 10.01
N ASN A 121 24.86 -19.18 10.59
CA ASN A 121 24.18 -20.23 9.85
C ASN A 121 22.87 -19.71 9.21
N CYS A 122 22.02 -19.07 10.01
CA CYS A 122 20.66 -18.70 9.59
C CYS A 122 20.58 -17.48 8.66
N GLU A 123 21.50 -16.51 8.77
CA GLU A 123 21.46 -15.30 7.93
C GLU A 123 21.80 -15.55 6.47
N ARG A 124 22.57 -16.60 6.16
CA ARG A 124 22.92 -16.96 4.77
C ARG A 124 21.75 -17.59 4.03
N GLU A 125 21.04 -18.49 4.71
CA GLU A 125 20.01 -19.32 4.10
C GLU A 125 18.66 -18.60 4.02
N TYR A 126 18.37 -17.74 5.00
CA TYR A 126 17.04 -17.15 5.18
C TYR A 126 17.07 -15.63 5.07
N PRO A 127 16.52 -15.02 4.00
CA PRO A 127 16.56 -13.57 3.84
C PRO A 127 15.52 -12.84 4.71
N THR A 128 14.43 -13.49 5.13
CA THR A 128 13.37 -12.85 5.92
C THR A 128 13.59 -13.00 7.43
N ILE A 129 13.14 -12.00 8.21
CA ILE A 129 13.19 -12.03 9.68
C ILE A 129 12.43 -13.23 10.23
N ALA A 130 11.25 -13.56 9.66
CA ALA A 130 10.44 -14.66 10.16
C ALA A 130 11.13 -16.03 10.02
N GLU A 131 11.76 -16.28 8.87
CA GLU A 131 12.51 -17.51 8.62
C GLU A 131 13.81 -17.55 9.44
N ARG A 132 14.52 -16.41 9.56
CA ARG A 132 15.72 -16.30 10.41
C ARG A 132 15.41 -16.58 11.87
N VAL A 133 14.36 -15.98 12.43
CA VAL A 133 13.94 -16.22 13.83
C VAL A 133 13.67 -17.70 14.06
N ASN A 134 12.93 -18.34 13.15
CA ASN A 134 12.61 -19.76 13.26
C ASN A 134 13.89 -20.63 13.19
N CYS A 135 14.80 -20.33 12.27
CA CYS A 135 16.08 -21.03 12.16
C CYS A 135 16.93 -20.89 13.44
N ILE A 136 17.05 -19.67 13.97
CA ILE A 136 17.84 -19.43 15.17
C ILE A 136 17.22 -20.15 16.38
N GLN A 137 15.90 -20.15 16.51
CA GLN A 137 15.19 -20.88 17.57
C GLN A 137 15.44 -22.39 17.50
N LEU A 138 15.36 -23.00 16.30
CA LEU A 138 15.65 -24.41 16.10
C LEU A 138 17.12 -24.73 16.40
N PHE A 139 18.05 -23.90 15.90
CA PHE A 139 19.47 -24.07 16.16
C PHE A 139 19.77 -24.02 17.66
N VAL A 140 19.17 -23.08 18.40
CA VAL A 140 19.35 -22.97 19.85
C VAL A 140 18.67 -24.11 20.60
N ALA A 141 17.50 -24.60 20.15
CA ALA A 141 16.83 -25.74 20.76
C ALA A 141 17.62 -27.05 20.59
N GLU A 142 18.25 -27.25 19.41
CA GLU A 142 19.01 -28.46 19.10
C GLU A 142 20.41 -28.46 19.72
N ASN A 143 21.04 -27.28 19.86
CA ASN A 143 22.44 -27.18 20.28
C ASN A 143 22.62 -26.58 21.70
N GLY A 144 21.58 -25.96 22.29
CA GLY A 144 21.74 -24.96 23.36
C GLY A 144 21.58 -25.34 24.81
N GLY A 145 21.10 -26.55 25.12
CA GLY A 145 20.94 -26.97 26.51
C GLY A 145 20.24 -25.90 27.38
N ALA A 146 20.87 -25.49 28.49
CA ALA A 146 20.33 -24.51 29.44
C ALA A 146 20.29 -23.03 28.94
N LEU A 147 20.81 -22.74 27.73
CA LEU A 147 20.83 -21.39 27.14
C LEU A 147 19.58 -21.07 26.31
N ALA A 148 18.63 -22.00 26.20
CA ALA A 148 17.39 -21.82 25.44
C ALA A 148 16.43 -20.74 26.00
N GLU A 149 16.74 -20.12 27.13
CA GLU A 149 15.88 -19.16 27.82
C GLU A 149 16.07 -17.70 27.33
N ILE A 150 16.91 -17.46 26.32
CA ILE A 150 17.11 -16.11 25.77
C ILE A 150 15.91 -15.71 24.93
N ASN A 151 15.24 -14.66 25.41
CA ASN A 151 14.05 -14.10 24.81
C ASN A 151 14.41 -13.40 23.48
N PHE A 152 14.14 -14.07 22.36
CA PHE A 152 14.24 -13.45 21.04
C PHE A 152 13.25 -12.29 20.96
N PRO A 153 13.66 -11.14 20.38
CA PRO A 153 12.71 -10.06 20.17
C PRO A 153 11.61 -10.55 19.23
N SER A 154 10.36 -10.24 19.53
CA SER A 154 9.27 -10.62 18.64
C SER A 154 9.50 -10.03 17.25
N LYS A 155 9.38 -10.87 16.21
CA LYS A 155 9.38 -10.45 14.80
C LYS A 155 8.36 -9.34 14.51
N ASP A 156 7.30 -9.27 15.32
CA ASP A 156 6.22 -8.30 15.16
C ASP A 156 6.69 -6.86 15.43
N LEU A 157 7.79 -6.66 16.15
CA LEU A 157 8.39 -5.34 16.38
C LEU A 157 9.16 -4.80 15.17
N TYR A 158 9.52 -5.67 14.22
CA TYR A 158 10.33 -5.33 13.05
C TYR A 158 9.61 -5.58 11.73
N THR A 159 8.33 -5.93 11.78
CA THR A 159 7.49 -6.17 10.61
C THR A 159 6.29 -5.23 10.61
N PHE A 160 6.08 -4.54 9.50
CA PHE A 160 5.05 -3.50 9.38
C PHE A 160 4.16 -3.76 8.17
N ASP A 161 2.85 -3.70 8.40
CA ASP A 161 1.85 -3.76 7.36
C ASP A 161 0.80 -2.67 7.59
N PHE A 162 0.55 -1.86 6.56
CA PHE A 162 -0.35 -0.72 6.59
C PHE A 162 -1.38 -0.87 5.48
N ALA A 163 -2.64 -0.76 5.86
CA ALA A 163 -3.77 -0.80 4.95
C ALA A 163 -4.22 0.62 4.62
N SER A 164 -4.45 0.88 3.33
CA SER A 164 -4.97 2.19 2.89
C SER A 164 -6.49 2.26 3.02
N PRO A 165 -7.07 3.46 3.23
CA PRO A 165 -8.51 3.66 3.15
C PRO A 165 -9.05 3.31 1.76
N ARG A 166 -10.30 2.84 1.69
CA ARG A 166 -10.96 2.56 0.40
C ARG A 166 -11.19 3.83 -0.42
N TRP A 167 -11.35 4.97 0.24
CA TRP A 167 -11.52 6.27 -0.39
C TRP A 167 -10.94 7.36 0.50
N THR A 168 -10.46 8.44 -0.12
CA THR A 168 -9.75 9.57 0.47
C THR A 168 -10.17 10.84 -0.26
N PRO A 169 -10.33 11.98 0.44
CA PRO A 169 -10.74 13.25 -0.18
C PRO A 169 -9.56 13.97 -0.84
N ASP A 170 -8.69 13.24 -1.54
CA ASP A 170 -7.56 13.75 -2.29
C ASP A 170 -7.91 13.88 -3.79
N LEU A 171 -6.94 14.33 -4.60
CA LEU A 171 -7.15 14.48 -6.04
C LEU A 171 -7.64 13.18 -6.69
N ALA A 172 -7.09 12.03 -6.29
CA ALA A 172 -7.50 10.73 -6.78
C ALA A 172 -8.97 10.42 -6.44
N GLY A 173 -9.36 10.61 -5.18
CA GLY A 173 -10.72 10.27 -4.75
C GLY A 173 -11.80 11.22 -5.24
N ILE A 174 -11.52 12.53 -5.27
CA ILE A 174 -12.48 13.51 -5.78
C ILE A 174 -12.69 13.32 -7.28
N SER A 175 -11.60 13.13 -8.05
CA SER A 175 -11.72 12.87 -9.49
C SER A 175 -12.42 11.52 -9.79
N LEU A 176 -12.20 10.49 -8.97
CA LEU A 176 -12.95 9.23 -9.08
C LEU A 176 -14.45 9.44 -8.89
N VAL A 177 -14.85 10.16 -7.83
CA VAL A 177 -16.26 10.46 -7.54
C VAL A 177 -16.89 11.25 -8.69
N LEU A 178 -16.19 12.27 -9.19
CA LEU A 178 -16.67 13.05 -10.33
C LEU A 178 -16.79 12.19 -11.59
N ALA A 179 -15.82 11.32 -11.89
CA ALA A 179 -15.90 10.39 -13.00
C ALA A 179 -17.15 9.49 -12.90
N VAL A 180 -17.43 8.95 -11.71
CA VAL A 180 -18.64 8.14 -11.47
C VAL A 180 -19.91 8.95 -11.69
N ILE A 181 -19.98 10.20 -11.19
CA ILE A 181 -21.14 11.09 -11.39
C ILE A 181 -21.36 11.35 -12.89
N PHE A 182 -20.32 11.73 -13.63
CA PHE A 182 -20.40 11.96 -15.06
C PHE A 182 -20.81 10.71 -15.84
N PHE A 183 -20.32 9.54 -15.43
CA PHE A 183 -20.72 8.26 -16.00
C PHE A 183 -22.21 7.97 -15.78
N VAL A 184 -22.71 8.11 -14.53
CA VAL A 184 -24.12 7.88 -14.21
C VAL A 184 -25.02 8.85 -15.00
N LEU A 185 -24.66 10.13 -15.05
CA LEU A 185 -25.41 11.13 -15.83
C LEU A 185 -25.40 10.80 -17.33
N LEU A 186 -24.28 10.32 -17.86
CA LEU A 186 -24.17 9.88 -19.25
C LEU A 186 -25.10 8.69 -19.54
N VAL A 187 -25.10 7.67 -18.67
CA VAL A 187 -25.98 6.50 -18.80
C VAL A 187 -27.45 6.91 -18.76
N LEU A 188 -27.86 7.70 -17.75
CA LEU A 188 -29.23 8.20 -17.64
C LEU A 188 -29.63 9.00 -18.89
N ARG A 189 -28.72 9.82 -19.43
CA ARG A 189 -28.98 10.59 -20.64
C ARG A 189 -29.19 9.71 -21.87
N LEU A 190 -28.38 8.66 -22.04
CA LEU A 190 -28.49 7.70 -23.14
C LEU A 190 -29.79 6.90 -23.05
N VAL A 191 -30.13 6.41 -21.86
CA VAL A 191 -31.38 5.68 -21.60
C VAL A 191 -32.59 6.55 -21.89
N ALA A 192 -32.63 7.80 -21.39
CA ALA A 192 -33.70 8.74 -21.71
C ALA A 192 -33.79 9.03 -23.22
N GLY A 193 -32.65 9.16 -23.89
CA GLY A 193 -32.61 9.35 -25.34
C GLY A 193 -33.18 8.15 -26.12
N PHE A 194 -32.90 6.93 -25.66
CA PHE A 194 -33.43 5.70 -26.23
C PHE A 194 -34.96 5.63 -26.08
N PHE A 195 -35.49 5.85 -24.88
CA PHE A 195 -36.94 5.83 -24.65
C PHE A 195 -37.67 6.89 -25.46
N VAL A 196 -37.16 8.14 -25.50
CA VAL A 196 -37.79 9.21 -26.30
C VAL A 196 -37.82 8.84 -27.78
N LYS A 197 -36.76 8.21 -28.31
CA LYS A 197 -36.73 7.74 -29.71
C LYS A 197 -37.72 6.58 -29.94
N ALA A 198 -37.87 5.66 -29.00
CA ALA A 198 -38.76 4.51 -29.12
C ALA A 198 -40.25 4.85 -28.96
N TYR A 199 -40.58 5.92 -28.21
CA TYR A 199 -41.97 6.37 -28.00
C TYR A 199 -42.46 7.40 -29.03
N LEU A 200 -41.56 8.18 -29.65
CA LEU A 200 -41.92 9.25 -30.60
C LEU A 200 -41.56 8.92 -32.06
N GLY A 201 -40.85 7.82 -32.30
CA GLY A 201 -40.56 7.28 -33.63
C GLY A 201 -41.42 6.06 -33.90
#